data_AF-A0AAW9CD27-F1
#
_entry.id   AF-A0AAW9CD27-F1
#
_cell.length_a   1.000
_cell.length_b   1.000
_cell.length_c   1.000
_cell.angle_alpha   90.00
_cell.angle_beta   90.00
_cell.angle_gamma   90.00
#
_symmetry.space_group_name_H-M   'P 1'
#
loop_
_entity.id
_entity.type
_entity.pdbx_description
1 polymer ?
#
loop_
_entity_poly.entity_id
_entity_poly.type
_entity_poly.pdbx_seq_one_letter_code
_entity_poly.pdbx_strand_id
1 'polypeptide(L)'
;MHVYQNEPTHTLDMNATAEAERAYWLSREKAAVTAPVEIDVNKFHDAAGLMPPMNWSCDTAQDTESFMLQEMYCGNVTDIYVRCGRRYFRLRDYSNLNHAVIVAKVKASFIPENLKTH
;
A
#
# COMPACT_ATOMS: atom_id res chain seq x y z
N MET A 1 10.45 22.82 -19.80
CA MET A 1 11.38 22.76 -18.65
C MET A 1 10.70 22.00 -17.54
N HIS A 2 10.93 20.69 -17.43
CA HIS A 2 10.63 19.91 -16.23
C HIS A 2 11.89 19.14 -15.89
N VAL A 3 12.37 19.41 -14.69
CA VAL A 3 13.61 18.89 -14.12
C VAL A 3 13.49 17.38 -13.98
N TYR A 4 14.44 16.64 -14.56
CA TYR A 4 14.71 15.27 -14.16
C TYR A 4 15.13 15.33 -12.70
N GLN A 5 14.26 14.91 -11.80
CA GLN A 5 14.62 14.66 -10.42
C GLN A 5 15.75 13.62 -10.46
N ASN A 6 16.95 14.00 -10.02
CA ASN A 6 18.13 13.14 -9.98
C ASN A 6 17.84 11.85 -9.21
N GLU A 7 17.46 10.79 -9.91
CA GLU A 7 17.64 9.45 -9.39
C GLU A 7 19.16 9.23 -9.31
N PRO A 8 19.72 8.87 -8.14
CA PRO A 8 21.13 8.50 -8.08
C PRO A 8 21.32 7.32 -9.02
N THR A 9 22.05 7.53 -10.11
CA THR A 9 22.56 6.46 -10.96
C THR A 9 23.38 5.57 -10.06
N HIS A 10 22.81 4.44 -9.64
CA HIS A 10 23.56 3.42 -8.91
C HIS A 10 24.59 2.90 -9.90
N THR A 11 25.84 3.35 -9.74
CA THR A 11 26.97 2.56 -10.21
C THR A 11 26.83 1.24 -9.47
N LEU A 12 26.25 0.24 -10.13
CA LEU A 12 26.43 -1.15 -9.73
C LEU A 12 27.94 -1.31 -9.65
N ASP A 13 28.47 -1.20 -8.44
CA ASP A 13 29.84 -1.60 -8.18
C ASP A 13 29.93 -3.02 -8.70
N MET A 14 30.79 -3.26 -9.69
CA MET A 14 30.93 -4.57 -10.31
C MET A 14 31.43 -5.63 -9.32
N ASN A 15 31.68 -5.26 -8.06
CA ASN A 15 31.96 -6.12 -6.91
C ASN A 15 30.82 -6.26 -5.89
N ALA A 16 29.60 -5.79 -6.16
CA ALA A 16 28.47 -6.01 -5.25
C ALA A 16 28.19 -7.51 -5.11
N THR A 17 28.29 -8.03 -3.88
CA THR A 17 27.95 -9.44 -3.62
C THR A 17 26.44 -9.64 -3.77
N ALA A 18 26.02 -10.86 -4.10
CA ALA A 18 24.60 -11.21 -4.18
C ALA A 18 23.83 -10.86 -2.88
N GLU A 19 24.51 -10.88 -1.73
CA GLU A 19 23.95 -10.48 -0.43
C GLU A 19 23.71 -8.97 -0.35
N ALA A 20 24.67 -8.16 -0.82
CA ALA A 20 24.53 -6.70 -0.85
C ALA A 20 23.39 -6.27 -1.79
N GLU A 21 23.29 -6.90 -2.97
CA GLU A 21 22.18 -6.66 -3.90
C GLU A 21 20.83 -7.06 -3.30
N ARG A 22 20.77 -8.23 -2.65
CA ARG A 22 19.55 -8.67 -1.96
C ARG A 22 19.13 -7.69 -0.86
N ALA A 23 20.08 -7.24 -0.04
CA ALA A 23 19.81 -6.28 1.03
C ALA A 23 19.30 -4.95 0.47
N TYR A 24 19.87 -4.48 -0.65
CA TYR A 24 19.40 -3.29 -1.35
C TYR A 24 17.94 -3.42 -1.80
N TRP A 25 17.59 -4.50 -2.50
CA TRP A 25 16.22 -4.71 -2.98
C TRP A 25 15.20 -4.87 -1.84
N LEU A 26 15.57 -5.58 -0.76
CA LEU A 26 14.72 -5.67 0.44
C LEU A 26 14.51 -4.31 1.11
N SER A 27 15.54 -3.45 1.15
CA SER A 27 15.41 -2.09 1.67
C SER A 27 14.47 -1.23 0.82
N ARG A 28 14.52 -1.38 -0.51
CA ARG A 28 13.62 -0.67 -1.45
C ARG A 28 12.18 -1.13 -1.30
N GLU A 29 11.95 -2.44 -1.22
CA GLU A 29 10.63 -3.03 -0.96
C GLU A 29 10.04 -2.47 0.34
N LYS A 30 10.80 -2.49 1.43
CA LYS A 30 10.37 -1.93 2.72
C LYS A 30 10.07 -0.43 2.65
N ALA A 31 10.88 0.34 1.92
CA ALA A 31 10.69 1.78 1.75
C ALA A 31 9.48 2.14 0.88
N ALA A 32 8.94 1.20 0.11
CA ALA A 32 7.77 1.41 -0.74
C ALA A 32 6.44 1.35 0.03
N VAL A 33 6.43 0.83 1.27
CA VAL A 33 5.25 0.78 2.14
C VAL A 33 4.87 2.20 2.55
N THR A 34 3.60 2.55 2.40
CA THR A 34 3.09 3.90 2.74
C THR A 34 1.95 3.81 3.74
N ALA A 35 1.86 4.80 4.61
CA ALA A 35 0.70 4.95 5.49
C ALA A 35 -0.60 5.11 4.67
N PRO A 36 -1.75 4.71 5.24
CA PRO A 36 -3.04 4.95 4.63
C PRO A 36 -3.33 6.44 4.41
N VAL A 37 -3.78 6.79 3.21
CA VAL A 37 -4.22 8.13 2.83
C VAL A 37 -5.67 8.05 2.39
N GLU A 38 -6.50 8.98 2.86
CA GLU A 38 -7.90 9.08 2.46
C GLU A 38 -8.02 9.50 0.99
N ILE A 39 -8.93 8.86 0.27
CA ILE A 39 -9.21 9.10 -1.14
C ILE A 39 -10.72 9.31 -1.35
N ASP A 40 -11.07 9.86 -2.50
CA ASP A 40 -12.45 9.96 -2.94
C ASP A 40 -13.00 8.60 -3.43
N VAL A 41 -14.32 8.46 -3.39
CA VAL A 41 -15.05 7.26 -3.85
C VAL A 41 -14.77 6.92 -5.31
N ASN A 42 -14.60 7.92 -6.19
CA ASN A 42 -14.34 7.67 -7.60
C ASN A 42 -12.99 6.98 -7.80
N LYS A 43 -11.95 7.41 -7.07
CA LYS A 43 -10.61 6.77 -7.14
C LYS A 43 -10.63 5.31 -6.72
N PHE A 44 -11.48 4.96 -5.77
CA PHE A 44 -11.66 3.56 -5.34
C PHE A 44 -12.30 2.73 -6.46
N HIS A 45 -13.38 3.21 -7.06
CA HIS A 45 -14.08 2.50 -8.13
C HIS A 45 -13.30 2.49 -9.45
N ASP A 46 -12.58 3.55 -9.78
CA ASP A 46 -11.67 3.60 -10.93
C ASP A 46 -10.60 2.52 -10.82
N ALA A 47 -9.99 2.36 -9.64
CA ALA A 47 -9.02 1.30 -9.39
C ALA A 47 -9.64 -0.10 -9.46
N ALA A 48 -10.84 -0.28 -8.91
CA ALA A 48 -11.57 -1.55 -9.00
C ALA A 48 -11.98 -1.91 -10.45
N GLY A 49 -12.18 -0.90 -11.31
CA GLY A 49 -12.51 -1.07 -12.72
C GLY A 49 -11.30 -1.20 -13.66
N LEU A 50 -10.09 -0.87 -13.19
CA LEU A 50 -8.87 -0.89 -14.02
C LEU A 50 -8.47 -2.32 -14.41
N MET A 51 -8.57 -3.27 -13.48
CA MET A 51 -8.23 -4.67 -13.68
C MET A 51 -8.86 -5.56 -12.61
N PRO A 52 -8.98 -6.89 -12.83
CA PRO A 52 -9.50 -7.81 -11.82
C PRO A 52 -8.66 -7.72 -10.53
N PRO A 53 -9.28 -7.37 -9.39
CA PRO A 53 -8.53 -7.17 -8.16
C PRO A 53 -8.11 -8.49 -7.52
N MET A 54 -7.02 -8.42 -6.76
CA MET A 54 -6.55 -9.49 -5.89
C MET A 54 -7.14 -9.38 -4.50
N ASN A 55 -7.36 -10.54 -3.87
CA ASN A 55 -7.72 -10.67 -2.45
C ASN A 55 -8.90 -9.75 -2.05
N TRP A 56 -9.87 -9.57 -2.94
CA TRP A 56 -11.08 -8.80 -2.62
C TRP A 56 -11.81 -9.49 -1.47
N SER A 57 -11.97 -8.77 -0.37
CA SER A 57 -12.69 -9.23 0.80
C SER A 57 -13.63 -8.15 1.32
N CYS A 58 -14.77 -8.58 1.85
CA CYS A 58 -15.79 -7.73 2.45
C CYS A 58 -16.21 -8.34 3.80
N ASP A 59 -16.27 -7.50 4.83
CA ASP A 59 -16.83 -7.81 6.14
C ASP A 59 -18.05 -6.91 6.36
N THR A 60 -19.23 -7.52 6.26
CA THR A 60 -20.51 -6.80 6.42
C THR A 60 -20.81 -6.43 7.86
N ALA A 61 -20.26 -7.16 8.85
CA ALA A 61 -20.45 -6.84 10.26
C ALA A 61 -19.68 -5.57 10.66
N GLN A 62 -18.53 -5.34 10.03
CA GLN A 62 -17.71 -4.14 10.23
C GLN A 62 -17.96 -3.03 9.20
N ASP A 63 -18.77 -3.29 8.17
CA ASP A 63 -18.95 -2.45 6.99
C ASP A 63 -17.60 -2.05 6.36
N THR A 64 -16.74 -3.05 6.15
CA THR A 64 -15.40 -2.86 5.57
C THR A 64 -15.20 -3.70 4.33
N GLU A 65 -14.41 -3.17 3.41
CA GLU A 65 -14.10 -3.83 2.14
C GLU A 65 -12.67 -3.47 1.76
N SER A 66 -11.92 -4.43 1.22
CA SER A 66 -10.59 -4.15 0.71
C SER A 66 -10.27 -5.00 -0.51
N PHE A 67 -9.41 -4.46 -1.36
CA PHE A 67 -8.82 -5.21 -2.46
C PHE A 67 -7.41 -4.69 -2.76
N MET A 68 -6.66 -5.48 -3.52
CA MET A 68 -5.29 -5.14 -3.96
C MET A 68 -5.23 -5.10 -5.48
N LEU A 69 -4.35 -4.27 -6.03
CA LEU A 69 -4.02 -4.35 -7.46
C LEU A 69 -3.10 -5.55 -7.74
N GLN A 70 -3.18 -6.06 -8.97
CA GLN A 70 -2.29 -7.13 -9.44
C GLN A 70 -0.87 -6.63 -9.73
N GLU A 71 -0.71 -5.34 -9.97
CA GLU A 71 0.60 -4.73 -10.22
C GLU A 71 1.37 -4.56 -8.91
N MET A 72 2.52 -5.24 -8.81
CA MET A 72 3.44 -5.02 -7.70
C MET A 72 4.24 -3.73 -7.94
N TYR A 73 4.16 -2.80 -7.00
CA TYR A 73 4.87 -1.52 -7.03
C TYR A 73 6.38 -1.68 -6.81
N CYS A 74 6.77 -2.49 -5.82
CA CYS A 74 8.17 -2.81 -5.53
C CYS A 74 8.26 -4.13 -4.77
N GLY A 75 8.90 -5.14 -5.36
CA GLY A 75 8.94 -6.48 -4.76
C GLY A 75 7.53 -7.04 -4.57
N ASN A 76 7.15 -7.34 -3.34
CA ASN A 76 5.83 -7.85 -2.96
C ASN A 76 4.88 -6.75 -2.46
N VAL A 77 5.26 -5.47 -2.55
CA VAL A 77 4.40 -4.35 -2.17
C VAL A 77 3.48 -3.99 -3.33
N THR A 78 2.19 -3.85 -3.05
CA THR A 78 1.14 -3.46 -4.01
C THR A 78 0.31 -2.30 -3.47
N ASP A 79 -0.40 -1.61 -4.35
CA ASP A 79 -1.44 -0.65 -3.96
C ASP A 79 -2.67 -1.43 -3.45
N ILE A 80 -3.11 -1.05 -2.25
CA ILE A 80 -4.25 -1.62 -1.54
C ILE A 80 -5.29 -0.53 -1.36
N TYR A 81 -6.54 -0.87 -1.64
CA TYR A 81 -7.69 0.03 -1.51
C TYR A 81 -8.63 -0.52 -0.45
N VAL A 82 -9.13 0.37 0.40
CA VAL A 82 -9.95 0.01 1.55
C VAL A 82 -11.12 0.96 1.70
N ARG A 83 -12.32 0.42 1.91
CA ARG A 83 -13.50 1.15 2.35
C ARG A 83 -13.77 0.79 3.81
N CYS A 84 -14.01 1.80 4.64
CA CYS A 84 -14.48 1.65 6.01
C CYS A 84 -15.70 2.55 6.20
N GLY A 85 -16.88 1.95 6.22
CA GLY A 85 -18.14 2.69 6.16
C GLY A 85 -18.25 3.52 4.88
N ARG A 86 -18.30 4.85 5.05
CA ARG A 86 -18.42 5.84 3.97
C ARG A 86 -17.08 6.47 3.54
N ARG A 87 -15.96 6.03 4.14
CA ARG A 87 -14.62 6.58 3.87
C ARG A 87 -13.79 5.58 3.08
N TYR A 88 -12.97 6.11 2.19
CA TYR A 88 -12.15 5.33 1.27
C TYR A 88 -10.69 5.67 1.45
N PHE A 89 -9.82 4.67 1.34
CA PHE A 89 -8.40 4.82 1.62
C PHE A 89 -7.58 4.07 0.59
N ARG A 90 -6.37 4.58 0.36
CA ARG A 90 -5.29 3.90 -0.36
C ARG A 90 -4.06 3.81 0.52
N LEU A 91 -3.40 2.66 0.51
CA LEU A 91 -2.09 2.44 1.11
C LEU A 91 -1.26 1.56 0.17
N ARG A 92 0.05 1.51 0.41
CA ARG A 92 0.93 0.49 -0.17
C ARG A 92 1.43 -0.41 0.92
N ASP A 93 1.24 -1.71 0.75
CA ASP A 93 1.71 -2.71 1.70
C ASP A 93 1.90 -4.06 1.01
N TYR A 94 2.36 -5.06 1.76
CA TYR A 94 2.63 -6.39 1.24
C TYR A 94 1.37 -7.10 0.74
N SER A 95 1.47 -7.73 -0.43
CA SER A 95 0.36 -8.45 -1.09
C SER A 95 -0.12 -9.70 -0.36
N ASN A 96 0.62 -10.16 0.65
CA ASN A 96 0.28 -11.31 1.49
C ASN A 96 -0.55 -10.93 2.73
N LEU A 97 -0.86 -9.65 2.94
CA LEU A 97 -1.70 -9.22 4.06
C LEU A 97 -3.16 -9.66 3.87
N ASN A 98 -3.80 -10.01 4.99
CA ASN A 98 -5.23 -10.32 4.99
C ASN A 98 -6.07 -9.06 5.27
N HIS A 99 -7.37 -9.17 4.96
CA HIS A 99 -8.35 -8.09 5.14
C HIS A 99 -8.34 -7.48 6.55
N ALA A 100 -8.34 -8.31 7.60
CA ALA A 100 -8.42 -7.85 8.98
C ALA A 100 -7.20 -7.00 9.38
N VAL A 101 -5.99 -7.39 8.96
CA VAL A 101 -4.75 -6.64 9.24
C VAL A 101 -4.75 -5.31 8.48
N ILE A 102 -5.19 -5.31 7.22
CA ILE A 102 -5.30 -4.10 6.39
C ILE A 102 -6.27 -3.10 7.03
N VAL A 103 -7.47 -3.55 7.39
CA VAL A 103 -8.49 -2.71 8.03
C VAL A 103 -7.99 -2.17 9.37
N ALA A 104 -7.32 -2.99 10.18
CA ALA A 104 -6.75 -2.54 11.45
C ALA A 104 -5.71 -1.42 11.26
N LYS A 105 -4.84 -1.52 10.25
CA LYS A 105 -3.87 -0.45 9.90
C LYS A 105 -4.54 0.86 9.51
N VAL A 106 -5.59 0.78 8.70
CA VAL A 106 -6.40 1.95 8.30
C VAL A 106 -7.07 2.57 9.52
N LYS A 107 -7.78 1.76 10.31
CA LYS A 107 -8.46 2.24 11.53
C LYS A 107 -7.47 2.90 12.49
N ALA A 108 -6.32 2.30 12.75
CA ALA A 108 -5.28 2.85 13.63
C ALA A 108 -4.75 4.22 13.17
N SER A 109 -4.67 4.44 11.85
CA SER A 109 -4.19 5.71 11.28
C SER A 109 -5.23 6.84 11.38
N PHE A 110 -6.51 6.50 11.53
CA PHE A 110 -7.63 7.45 11.48
C PHE A 110 -8.55 7.40 12.71
N ILE A 111 -8.12 6.81 13.83
CA ILE A 111 -8.83 6.93 15.11
C ILE A 111 -8.89 8.43 15.45
N PRO A 112 -10.09 9.01 15.62
CA PRO A 112 -10.21 10.41 16.03
C PRO A 112 -9.49 10.61 17.36
N GLU A 113 -8.75 11.72 17.48
CA GLU A 113 -7.93 12.09 18.66
C GLU A 113 -8.69 11.96 19.99
N ASN A 114 -10.02 12.08 19.97
CA ASN A 114 -10.90 11.98 21.13
C ASN A 114 -11.06 10.57 21.75
N LEU A 115 -10.46 9.52 21.18
CA LEU A 115 -10.46 8.16 21.76
C LEU A 115 -9.08 7.66 22.22
N LYS A 116 -8.04 8.51 22.17
CA LYS A 116 -6.67 8.13 22.58
C LYS A 116 -6.41 8.26 24.10
N THR A 117 -7.43 8.50 24.92
CA THR A 117 -7.27 8.67 26.36
C THR A 117 -8.05 7.61 27.13
N HIS A 118 -7.32 6.66 27.72
CA HIS A 118 -7.55 6.14 29.07
C HIS A 118 -6.29 5.44 29.58
#